data_AF-A0A947JHP4-F1
#
_entry.id   AF-A0A947JHP4-F1
#
_cell.length_a   1.000
_cell.length_b   1.000
_cell.length_c   1.000
_cell.angle_alpha   90.00
_cell.angle_beta   90.00
_cell.angle_gamma   90.00
#
_symmetry.space_group_name_H-M   'P 1'
#
loop_
_entity.id
_entity.type
_entity.pdbx_description
1 polymer ?
#
loop_
_entity_poly.entity_id
_entity_poly.type
_entity_poly.pdbx_seq_one_letter_code
_entity_poly.pdbx_strand_id
1 'polypeptide(L)' 'MENDLETWQKLHTFYMSQGYQTKDLAAHLKVSTRTIQRWLKGKSQPKKKYLEMIRKYLCETAKSKIQD' A
#
# COMPACT_ATOMS: atom_id res chain seq x y z
N MET A 1 -18.80 6.77 3.22
CA MET A 1 -17.95 6.57 2.02
C MET A 1 -16.54 7.08 2.36
N GLU A 2 -15.99 6.63 3.49
CA GLU A 2 -14.91 7.34 4.22
C GLU A 2 -13.60 6.56 4.33
N ASN A 3 -13.52 5.33 3.81
CA ASN A 3 -12.47 4.43 4.29
C ASN A 3 -11.27 4.25 3.36
N ASP A 4 -11.32 4.66 2.09
CA ASP A 4 -10.21 4.40 1.15
C ASP A 4 -9.02 5.35 1.35
N LEU A 5 -9.29 6.64 1.57
CA LEU A 5 -8.25 7.66 1.76
C LEU A 5 -7.57 7.53 3.13
N GLU A 6 -8.33 7.25 4.18
CA GLU A 6 -7.81 7.08 5.54
C GLU A 6 -6.99 5.78 5.67
N THR A 7 -7.48 4.69 5.06
CA THR A 7 -6.70 3.44 4.92
C THR A 7 -5.37 3.72 4.23
N TRP A 8 -5.40 4.53 3.18
CA TRP A 8 -4.23 4.90 2.40
C TRP A 8 -3.22 5.80 3.15
N GLN A 9 -3.69 6.71 4.00
CA GLN A 9 -2.82 7.52 4.86
C GLN A 9 -2.20 6.68 5.98
N LYS A 10 -2.97 5.79 6.62
CA LYS A 10 -2.45 4.84 7.61
C LYS A 10 -1.39 3.90 6.99
N LEU A 11 -1.63 3.45 5.76
CA LEU A 11 -0.67 2.74 4.91
C LEU A 11 0.63 3.52 4.74
N HIS A 12 0.53 4.79 4.33
CA HIS A 12 1.70 5.62 4.06
C HIS A 12 2.56 5.83 5.32
N THR A 13 1.92 6.09 6.47
CA THR A 13 2.62 6.24 7.75
C THR A 13 3.28 4.93 8.19
N PHE A 14 2.60 3.79 8.00
CA PHE A 14 3.18 2.47 8.27
C PHE A 14 4.37 2.15 7.36
N TYR A 15 4.30 2.51 6.07
CA TYR A 15 5.38 2.34 5.09
C TYR A 15 6.58 3.26 5.31
N MET A 16 6.41 4.39 6.00
CA MET A 16 7.51 5.29 6.33
C MET A 16 8.21 4.91 7.64
N SER A 17 7.53 4.25 8.59
CA SER A 17 8.13 3.86 9.87
C SER A 17 8.82 2.50 9.82
N GLN A 18 8.36 1.60 8.95
CA GLN A 18 9.02 0.35 8.61
C GLN A 18 9.70 0.58 7.28
N GLY A 19 10.96 0.17 7.08
CA GLY A 19 11.66 0.27 5.79
C GLY A 19 11.07 -0.62 4.66
N TYR A 20 9.74 -0.69 4.57
CA TYR A 20 8.99 -1.48 3.61
C TYR A 20 9.12 -0.83 2.24
N GLN A 21 9.74 -1.57 1.32
CA GLN A 21 10.14 -1.01 0.06
C GLN A 21 8.92 -0.85 -0.85
N THR A 22 8.75 0.35 -1.38
CA THR A 22 7.85 0.68 -2.49
C THR A 22 7.99 -0.31 -3.66
N LYS A 23 9.14 -1.01 -3.72
CA LYS A 23 9.49 -2.07 -4.65
C LYS A 23 8.68 -3.36 -4.46
N ASP A 24 8.45 -3.85 -3.25
CA ASP A 24 7.72 -5.09 -3.00
C ASP A 24 6.23 -4.92 -3.30
N LEU A 25 5.66 -3.80 -2.85
CA LEU A 25 4.27 -3.46 -3.16
C LEU A 25 4.07 -3.26 -4.67
N ALA A 26 5.02 -2.59 -5.33
CA ALA A 26 5.02 -2.43 -6.78
C ALA A 26 5.08 -3.80 -7.49
N ALA A 27 5.93 -4.71 -7.03
CA ALA A 27 6.04 -6.06 -7.56
C ALA A 27 4.75 -6.87 -7.36
N HIS A 28 4.16 -6.82 -6.16
CA HIS A 28 2.92 -7.51 -5.83
C HIS A 28 1.73 -6.98 -6.65
N LEU A 29 1.63 -5.66 -6.80
CA LEU A 29 0.59 -5.01 -7.59
C LEU A 29 0.85 -5.05 -9.11
N LYS A 30 2.02 -5.53 -9.53
CA LYS A 30 2.51 -5.49 -10.92
C LYS A 30 2.44 -4.09 -11.53
N VAL A 31 2.83 -3.08 -10.76
CA VAL A 31 2.95 -1.68 -11.22
C VAL A 31 4.36 -1.17 -11.00
N SER A 32 4.72 -0.06 -11.64
CA SER A 32 6.02 0.56 -11.40
C SER A 32 6.08 1.23 -10.03
N THR A 33 7.26 1.24 -9.41
CA THR A 33 7.54 1.99 -8.17
C THR A 33 7.16 3.47 -8.29
N ARG A 34 7.36 4.06 -9.47
CA ARG A 34 6.96 5.43 -9.78
C ARG A 34 5.45 5.65 -9.73
N THR A 35 4.65 4.65 -10.08
CA THR A 35 3.18 4.70 -9.95
C THR A 35 2.78 4.74 -8.47
N ILE A 36 3.39 3.88 -7.66
CA ILE A 36 3.19 3.91 -6.20
C ILE A 36 3.60 5.27 -5.63
N GLN A 37 4.78 5.79 -5.98
CA GLN A 37 5.22 7.13 -5.52
C GLN A 37 4.27 8.26 -5.93
N ARG A 38 3.66 8.19 -7.11
CA ARG A 38 2.64 9.16 -7.53
C ARG A 38 1.37 9.05 -6.72
N TRP A 39 0.96 7.83 -6.35
CA TRP A 39 -0.10 7.64 -5.38
C TRP A 39 0.33 8.26 -4.04
N LEU A 40 1.53 7.96 -3.52
CA LEU A 40 2.10 8.48 -2.24
C LEU A 40 2.17 10.00 -2.16
N LYS A 41 2.38 10.67 -3.30
CA LYS A 41 2.40 12.13 -3.37
C LYS A 41 1.02 12.75 -3.61
N GLY A 42 -0.06 11.97 -3.60
CA GLY A 42 -1.41 12.43 -3.92
C GLY A 42 -1.57 12.92 -5.36
N LYS A 43 -0.61 12.65 -6.25
CA LYS A 43 -0.64 13.12 -7.65
C LYS A 43 -1.63 12.34 -8.51
N SER A 44 -2.06 11.17 -8.05
CA SER A 44 -3.04 10.31 -8.69
C SER A 44 -3.63 9.35 -7.65
N GLN A 45 -4.87 8.90 -7.84
CA GLN A 45 -5.47 7.88 -6.97
C GLN A 45 -5.37 6.48 -7.60
N PRO A 46 -5.10 5.44 -6.81
CA PRO A 46 -5.22 4.06 -7.27
C PRO A 46 -6.68 3.75 -7.63
N LYS A 47 -6.88 2.97 -8.69
CA LYS A 47 -8.21 2.44 -9.04
C LYS A 47 -8.68 1.43 -7.97
N LYS A 48 -9.99 1.23 -7.86
CA LYS A 48 -10.63 0.29 -6.91
C LYS A 48 -9.95 -1.08 -6.86
N LYS A 49 -9.62 -1.68 -8.01
CA LYS A 49 -8.87 -2.94 -8.10
C LYS A 49 -7.55 -2.92 -7.32
N TYR A 50 -6.78 -1.84 -7.42
CA TYR A 50 -5.50 -1.71 -6.72
C TYR A 50 -5.69 -1.48 -5.23
N LEU A 51 -6.75 -0.76 -4.82
CA LEU A 51 -7.09 -0.60 -3.40
C LEU A 51 -7.40 -1.95 -2.74
N GLU A 52 -8.18 -2.81 -3.42
CA GLU A 52 -8.47 -4.16 -2.93
C GLU A 52 -7.21 -5.02 -2.80
N MET A 53 -6.30 -4.95 -3.78
CA MET A 53 -5.03 -5.66 -3.72
C MET A 53 -4.12 -5.14 -2.60
N ILE A 54 -4.05 -3.81 -2.41
CA ILE A 54 -3.28 -3.20 -1.31
C ILE A 54 -3.84 -3.66 0.04
N ARG A 55 -5.18 -3.69 0.20
CA ARG A 55 -5.83 -4.16 1.43
C ARG A 55 -5.52 -5.64 1.71
N LYS A 56 -5.52 -6.47 0.66
CA LYS A 56 -5.17 -7.89 0.79
C LYS A 56 -3.70 -8.05 1.21
N TYR A 57 -2.79 -7.36 0.52
CA TYR A 57 -1.36 -7.37 0.82
C TYR A 57 -1.07 -6.98 2.27
N LEU A 58 -1.75 -5.96 2.79
CA LEU A 58 -1.64 -5.56 4.19
C LEU A 58 -2.14 -6.62 5.17
N CYS A 59 -3.27 -7.26 4.86
CA CYS A 59 -3.81 -8.31 5.71
C CYS A 59 -2.85 -9.51 5.78
N GLU A 60 -2.21 -9.87 4.67
CA GLU A 60 -1.23 -10.95 4.59
C GLU A 60 0.07 -10.58 5.34
N THR A 61 0.59 -9.36 5.13
CA THR A 61 1.81 -8.90 5.81
C THR A 61 1.64 -8.67 7.31
N ALA A 62 0.45 -8.25 7.76
CA ALA A 62 0.12 -8.15 9.19
C ALA A 62 0.03 -9.53 9.86
N LYS A 63 -0.49 -10.55 9.15
CA LYS A 63 -0.56 -11.93 9.65
C LYS A 63 0.82 -12.59 9.75
N SER A 64 1.72 -12.35 8.80
CA SER A 64 3.09 -12.91 8.83
C SER A 64 3.97 -12.37 9.97
N LYS A 65 3.62 -11.26 10.64
CA LYS A 65 4.38 -10.73 11.77
C LYS A 65 3.89 -11.18 13.15
N ILE A 66 2.83 -12.00 13.23
CA ILE A 66 2.31 -12.55 14.50
C ILE A 66 2.91 -13.95 14.78
N GLN A 67 3.81 -14.43 13.91
CA GLN A 67 4.41 -15.75 13.99
C GLN A 67 5.93 -15.65 13.81
N ASP A 68 6.58 -14.84 14.65
CA ASP A 68 8.00 -14.97 15.02
C ASP A 68 8.17 -14.48 16.46
#